data_AF-A0A8J6ZQF3-F1
#
_entry.id   AF-A0A8J6ZQF3-F1
#
_cell.length_a   1.000
_cell.length_b   1.000
_cell.length_c   1.000
_cell.angle_alpha   90.00
_cell.angle_beta   90.00
_cell.angle_gamma   90.00
#
_symmetry.space_group_name_H-M   'P 1'
#
loop_
_entity.id
_entity.type
_entity.pdbx_description
1 polymer ?
#
loop_
_entity_poly.entity_id
_entity_poly.type
_entity_poly.pdbx_seq_one_letter_code
_entity_poly.pdbx_strand_id
1 'polypeptide(L)'
;MAKKIALLIGVSEYGEGIPPLSSALNDVEAMQRVLQNPNLGSFEQVERLLNPDAIAMRKAIHKLFREVAKDDLVLFFFSGHGITNDQNHLYLATRNTAKDDFEATAVDANFIQGQSNNCYAKRQVLILDACYSGAYAQGWRTKSVGVDIKKQLGAEGRVVLTSSSATQTSFEQEGATLSLYTQYLIEGIETGAADTDNDGNIHVCELHDYAKAKVQAVKPKMTPEIILDKEGYNILLAYAPKNPEVEYRKLVEQYAQNGELNEFVYLVLKPKRKTFGLTDEQADQIENEVLEPFRRRLANLESYKQEFARAVEQKYPLDEHILKILKDYQQDVLGLRDEDVEDIEKEITSTKGTQKQEAERLQRQREAEEAEKLQQKQEAERLQHQQEEAERIQKQQETERLERQRKQEEAERLKRQQEQETDDLSSTKGVNYTHLRDLLKAGKWKEADEETRSVMLKAAGREKEDCFDTNSIEKFPCTDLRTIDQLWVKYSNERFGFSVQKKIWLEVGKNWNAFCSRVEWQRSAMGWVKMESIKYYYEYDDQAPYGSLPIGIPHPIRVSGTKSSYRSIPYLCLFSRVQTCKL
;
A
#
# COMPACT_ATOMS: atom_id res chain seq x y z
N MET A 1 -2.20 -56.99 64.49
CA MET A 1 -2.08 -56.38 63.15
C MET A 1 -2.84 -55.07 63.20
N ALA A 2 -2.32 -54.05 62.53
CA ALA A 2 -3.00 -52.75 62.41
C ALA A 2 -4.28 -52.92 61.60
N LYS A 3 -5.41 -52.47 62.14
CA LYS A 3 -6.72 -52.57 61.50
C LYS A 3 -7.06 -51.28 60.76
N LYS A 4 -7.90 -51.40 59.74
CA LYS A 4 -8.54 -50.27 59.07
C LYS A 4 -10.00 -50.22 59.48
N ILE A 5 -10.42 -49.13 60.12
CA ILE A 5 -11.74 -48.96 60.72
C ILE A 5 -12.35 -47.67 60.17
N ALA A 6 -13.61 -47.73 59.73
CA ALA A 6 -14.33 -46.58 59.20
C ALA A 6 -15.71 -46.40 59.83
N LEU A 7 -16.11 -45.15 60.04
CA LEU A 7 -17.48 -44.74 60.30
C LEU A 7 -17.94 -43.85 59.15
N LEU A 8 -19.02 -44.24 58.48
CA LEU A 8 -19.61 -43.53 57.36
C LEU A 8 -20.98 -43.02 57.76
N ILE A 9 -21.16 -41.70 57.75
CA ILE A 9 -22.41 -41.06 58.14
C ILE A 9 -23.00 -40.32 56.94
N GLY A 10 -24.26 -40.60 56.64
CA GLY A 10 -25.00 -39.97 55.55
C GLY A 10 -26.29 -39.39 56.08
N VAL A 11 -26.52 -38.10 55.84
CA VAL A 11 -27.75 -37.41 56.25
C VAL A 11 -28.43 -36.82 55.02
N SER A 12 -29.61 -37.32 54.71
CA SER A 12 -30.43 -36.92 53.57
C SER A 12 -31.72 -36.22 53.94
N GLU A 13 -32.17 -36.38 55.18
CA GLU A 13 -33.38 -35.79 55.72
C GLU A 13 -33.02 -34.87 56.90
N TYR A 14 -33.75 -33.77 57.05
CA TYR A 14 -33.47 -32.75 58.06
C TYR A 14 -34.77 -32.21 58.67
N GLY A 15 -34.63 -31.47 59.78
CA GLY A 15 -35.73 -30.75 60.41
C GLY A 15 -36.15 -29.50 59.62
N GLU A 16 -37.04 -28.71 60.22
CA GLU A 16 -37.65 -27.55 59.55
C GLU A 16 -36.60 -26.53 59.06
N GLY A 17 -36.77 -26.06 57.82
CA GLY A 17 -35.94 -25.01 57.23
C GLY A 17 -34.64 -25.47 56.56
N ILE A 18 -34.38 -26.78 56.48
CA ILE A 18 -33.22 -27.35 55.79
C ILE A 18 -33.70 -28.30 54.67
N PRO A 19 -33.25 -28.13 53.41
CA PRO A 19 -33.66 -28.99 52.30
C PRO A 19 -33.07 -30.41 52.43
N PRO A 20 -33.76 -31.44 51.91
CA PRO A 20 -33.22 -32.80 51.85
C PRO A 20 -32.05 -32.90 50.86
N LEU A 21 -31.16 -33.86 51.08
CA LEU A 21 -29.97 -34.11 50.25
C LEU A 21 -29.90 -35.60 49.87
N SER A 22 -30.44 -35.95 48.70
CA SER A 22 -30.68 -37.35 48.32
C SER A 22 -29.38 -38.14 48.07
N SER A 23 -28.35 -37.45 47.55
CA SER A 23 -27.02 -37.99 47.26
C SER A 23 -26.29 -38.57 48.49
N ALA A 24 -26.54 -38.07 49.69
CA ALA A 24 -25.78 -38.44 50.89
C ALA A 24 -25.87 -39.93 51.28
N LEU A 25 -27.00 -40.58 51.03
CA LEU A 25 -27.14 -42.02 51.31
C LEU A 25 -26.37 -42.86 50.29
N ASN A 26 -26.42 -42.46 49.02
CA ASN A 26 -25.72 -43.13 47.93
C ASN A 26 -24.20 -42.96 48.08
N ASP A 27 -23.75 -41.79 48.53
CA ASP A 27 -22.34 -41.54 48.84
C ASP A 27 -21.80 -42.51 49.89
N VAL A 28 -22.55 -42.72 50.98
CA VAL A 28 -22.19 -43.70 52.02
C VAL A 28 -22.16 -45.12 51.46
N GLU A 29 -23.12 -45.49 50.63
CA GLU A 29 -23.17 -46.82 50.03
C GLU A 29 -21.98 -47.07 49.09
N ALA A 30 -21.67 -46.12 48.22
CA ALA A 30 -20.53 -46.19 47.31
C ALA A 30 -19.20 -46.23 48.07
N MET A 31 -19.03 -45.37 49.09
CA MET A 31 -17.84 -45.32 49.94
C MET A 31 -17.67 -46.63 50.73
N GLN A 32 -18.77 -47.17 51.28
CA GLN A 32 -18.72 -48.46 51.97
C GLN A 32 -18.20 -49.56 51.05
N ARG A 33 -18.71 -49.61 49.81
CA ARG A 33 -18.36 -50.64 48.82
C ARG A 33 -16.87 -50.64 48.50
N VAL A 34 -16.24 -49.48 48.28
CA VAL A 34 -14.81 -49.41 47.97
C VAL A 34 -13.92 -49.68 49.17
N LEU A 35 -14.32 -49.21 50.36
CA LEU A 35 -13.54 -49.41 51.58
C LEU A 35 -13.56 -50.87 52.04
N GLN A 36 -14.72 -51.55 51.98
CA GLN A 36 -14.84 -52.95 52.39
C GLN A 36 -14.23 -53.94 51.40
N ASN A 37 -14.02 -53.55 50.14
CA ASN A 37 -13.49 -54.44 49.13
C ASN A 37 -12.05 -54.90 49.50
N PRO A 38 -11.79 -56.22 49.64
CA PRO A 38 -10.49 -56.75 50.04
C PRO A 38 -9.34 -56.39 49.10
N ASN A 39 -9.63 -56.15 47.82
CA ASN A 39 -8.65 -55.82 46.80
C ASN A 39 -8.43 -54.30 46.64
N LEU A 40 -9.23 -53.47 47.32
CA LEU A 40 -9.16 -52.01 47.26
C LEU A 40 -8.83 -51.44 48.65
N GLY A 41 -9.84 -51.02 49.42
CA GLY A 41 -9.64 -50.42 50.74
C GLY A 41 -9.18 -51.42 51.81
N SER A 42 -9.69 -52.66 51.77
CA SER A 42 -9.46 -53.70 52.77
C SER A 42 -9.74 -53.25 54.22
N PHE A 43 -10.83 -52.50 54.43
CA PHE A 43 -11.30 -52.10 55.75
C PHE A 43 -12.00 -53.27 56.45
N GLU A 44 -11.51 -53.66 57.63
CA GLU A 44 -12.06 -54.76 58.42
C GLU A 44 -13.42 -54.41 59.03
N GLN A 45 -13.59 -53.14 59.41
CA GLN A 45 -14.80 -52.64 60.05
C GLN A 45 -15.23 -51.35 59.37
N VAL A 46 -16.42 -51.37 58.77
CA VAL A 46 -17.05 -50.18 58.19
C VAL A 46 -18.46 -50.10 58.75
N GLU A 47 -18.65 -49.20 59.70
CA GLU A 47 -19.95 -48.92 60.32
C GLU A 47 -20.64 -47.80 59.53
N ARG A 48 -21.88 -48.04 59.08
CA ARG A 48 -22.70 -47.02 58.41
C ARG A 48 -23.78 -46.50 59.35
N LEU A 49 -24.02 -45.20 59.32
CA LEU A 49 -25.06 -44.55 60.10
C LEU A 49 -25.84 -43.59 59.20
N LEU A 50 -27.07 -43.99 58.85
CA LEU A 50 -27.91 -43.24 57.91
C LEU A 50 -28.98 -42.47 58.68
N ASN A 51 -29.09 -41.16 58.40
CA ASN A 51 -30.01 -40.23 59.06
C ASN A 51 -30.04 -40.36 60.60
N PRO A 52 -28.89 -40.37 61.30
CA PRO A 52 -28.87 -40.35 62.76
C PRO A 52 -29.39 -39.02 63.32
N ASP A 53 -29.86 -39.07 64.56
CA ASP A 53 -29.97 -37.87 65.40
C ASP A 53 -28.60 -37.49 66.00
N ALA A 54 -28.54 -36.33 66.67
CA ALA A 54 -27.31 -35.83 67.28
C ALA A 54 -26.73 -36.76 68.36
N ILE A 55 -27.57 -37.48 69.11
CA ILE A 55 -27.13 -38.35 70.20
C ILE A 55 -26.49 -39.60 69.63
N ALA A 56 -27.15 -40.25 68.66
CA ALA A 56 -26.65 -41.41 67.95
C ALA A 56 -25.34 -41.09 67.21
N MET A 57 -25.30 -39.96 66.50
CA MET A 57 -24.10 -39.49 65.81
C MET A 57 -22.93 -39.28 66.79
N ARG A 58 -23.14 -38.57 67.91
CA ARG A 58 -22.10 -38.36 68.93
C ARG A 58 -21.60 -39.67 69.55
N LYS A 59 -22.50 -40.62 69.82
CA LYS A 59 -22.13 -41.94 70.35
C LYS A 59 -21.28 -42.75 69.35
N ALA A 60 -21.66 -42.75 68.07
CA ALA A 60 -20.91 -43.45 67.04
C ALA A 60 -19.51 -42.84 66.83
N ILE A 61 -19.42 -41.50 66.79
CA ILE A 61 -18.14 -40.77 66.70
C ILE A 61 -17.26 -41.09 67.93
N HIS A 62 -17.84 -41.07 69.13
CA HIS A 62 -17.10 -41.40 70.35
C HIS A 62 -16.55 -42.84 70.29
N LYS A 63 -17.36 -43.80 69.86
CA LYS A 63 -16.96 -45.21 69.70
C LYS A 63 -15.80 -45.34 68.71
N LEU A 64 -15.90 -44.71 67.53
CA LEU A 64 -14.88 -44.75 66.48
C LEU A 64 -13.50 -44.35 67.00
N PHE A 65 -13.40 -43.27 67.77
CA PHE A 65 -12.10 -42.74 68.23
C PHE A 65 -11.59 -43.39 69.54
N ARG A 66 -12.38 -44.23 70.21
CA ARG A 66 -12.00 -44.85 71.50
C ARG A 66 -11.68 -46.33 71.40
N GLU A 67 -12.33 -47.06 70.50
CA GLU A 67 -12.16 -48.51 70.36
C GLU A 67 -11.05 -48.87 69.34
N VAL A 68 -9.91 -48.17 69.40
CA VAL A 68 -8.83 -48.28 68.39
C VAL A 68 -7.45 -48.39 69.02
N ALA A 69 -6.58 -49.18 68.41
CA ALA A 69 -5.18 -49.33 68.78
C ALA A 69 -4.32 -48.24 68.14
N LYS A 70 -3.11 -48.02 68.69
CA LYS A 70 -2.17 -46.97 68.25
C LYS A 70 -1.82 -47.01 66.77
N ASP A 71 -1.67 -48.23 66.24
CA ASP A 71 -1.26 -48.45 64.85
C ASP A 71 -2.46 -48.57 63.91
N ASP A 72 -3.71 -48.47 64.37
CA ASP A 72 -4.87 -48.57 63.47
C ASP A 72 -4.99 -47.35 62.55
N LEU A 73 -5.68 -47.53 61.42
CA LEU A 73 -6.13 -46.44 60.55
C LEU A 73 -7.61 -46.19 60.82
N VAL A 74 -7.93 -44.96 61.19
CA VAL A 74 -9.31 -44.53 61.47
C VAL A 74 -9.78 -43.62 60.35
N LEU A 75 -10.91 -43.95 59.74
CA LEU A 75 -11.58 -43.12 58.74
C LEU A 75 -12.94 -42.65 59.25
N PHE A 76 -13.19 -41.35 59.16
CA PHE A 76 -14.49 -40.75 59.40
C PHE A 76 -14.97 -40.10 58.10
N PHE A 77 -16.08 -40.57 57.56
CA PHE A 77 -16.71 -40.00 56.38
C PHE A 77 -18.06 -39.41 56.76
N PHE A 78 -18.32 -38.18 56.34
CA PHE A 78 -19.61 -37.52 56.50
C PHE A 78 -20.06 -36.95 55.15
N SER A 79 -21.25 -37.34 54.69
CA SER A 79 -21.96 -36.69 53.59
C SER A 79 -23.27 -36.09 54.11
N GLY A 80 -23.47 -34.79 53.91
CA GLY A 80 -24.61 -34.06 54.47
C GLY A 80 -24.42 -32.54 54.50
N HIS A 81 -25.35 -31.82 55.12
CA HIS A 81 -25.25 -30.38 55.31
C HIS A 81 -24.31 -30.01 56.45
N GLY A 82 -23.41 -29.06 56.17
CA GLY A 82 -22.63 -28.34 57.16
C GLY A 82 -23.23 -26.95 57.39
N ILE A 83 -23.42 -26.57 58.65
CA ILE A 83 -24.00 -25.27 59.04
C ILE A 83 -22.96 -24.54 59.88
N THR A 84 -22.78 -23.25 59.63
CA THR A 84 -21.86 -22.41 60.41
C THR A 84 -22.63 -21.36 61.18
N ASN A 85 -22.25 -21.12 62.43
CA ASN A 85 -22.77 -19.97 63.19
C ASN A 85 -21.99 -18.68 62.88
N ASP A 86 -22.41 -17.56 63.48
CA ASP A 86 -21.78 -16.24 63.28
C ASP A 86 -20.31 -16.18 63.75
N GLN A 87 -19.88 -17.14 64.57
CA GLN A 87 -18.50 -17.29 65.05
C GLN A 87 -17.66 -18.19 64.13
N ASN A 88 -18.21 -18.60 62.98
CA ASN A 88 -17.62 -19.55 62.04
C ASN A 88 -17.35 -20.94 62.65
N HIS A 89 -18.08 -21.34 63.68
CA HIS A 89 -18.05 -22.71 64.18
C HIS A 89 -18.86 -23.60 63.26
N LEU A 90 -18.26 -24.70 62.81
CA LEU A 90 -18.89 -25.66 61.94
C LEU A 90 -19.70 -26.69 62.75
N TYR A 91 -20.92 -26.95 62.30
CA TYR A 91 -21.81 -27.98 62.81
C TYR A 91 -22.21 -28.92 61.67
N LEU A 92 -22.17 -30.22 61.92
CA LEU A 92 -22.68 -31.25 61.00
C LEU A 92 -24.14 -31.51 61.31
N ALA A 93 -25.02 -31.24 60.35
CA ALA A 93 -26.46 -31.41 60.53
C ALA A 93 -26.82 -32.91 60.66
N THR A 94 -27.85 -33.16 61.46
CA THR A 94 -28.41 -34.49 61.76
C THR A 94 -29.86 -34.53 61.29
N ARG A 95 -30.51 -35.69 61.36
CA ARG A 95 -31.89 -35.86 60.86
C ARG A 95 -32.90 -34.88 61.46
N ASN A 96 -32.67 -34.49 62.71
CA ASN A 96 -33.59 -33.61 63.45
C ASN A 96 -33.09 -32.16 63.51
N THR A 97 -32.03 -31.81 62.79
CA THR A 97 -31.51 -30.45 62.79
C THR A 97 -32.49 -29.52 62.11
N ALA A 98 -33.03 -28.54 62.84
CA ALA A 98 -33.83 -27.46 62.28
C ALA A 98 -33.00 -26.18 62.17
N LYS A 99 -33.40 -25.30 61.27
CA LYS A 99 -32.68 -24.07 60.93
C LYS A 99 -32.50 -23.12 62.12
N ASP A 100 -33.50 -23.03 63.00
CA ASP A 100 -33.52 -22.04 64.08
C ASP A 100 -32.88 -22.54 65.39
N ASP A 101 -32.68 -23.85 65.55
CA ASP A 101 -32.12 -24.47 66.75
C ASP A 101 -30.90 -25.35 66.48
N PHE A 102 -30.26 -25.18 65.32
CA PHE A 102 -29.23 -26.09 64.80
C PHE A 102 -28.07 -26.31 65.77
N GLU A 103 -27.68 -25.33 66.59
CA GLU A 103 -26.60 -25.50 67.58
C GLU A 103 -26.93 -26.58 68.64
N ALA A 104 -28.21 -26.79 68.95
CA ALA A 104 -28.67 -27.81 69.89
C ALA A 104 -28.91 -29.17 69.23
N THR A 105 -29.30 -29.16 67.94
CA THR A 105 -29.76 -30.34 67.20
C THR A 105 -28.73 -30.89 66.21
N ALA A 106 -27.60 -30.20 65.97
CA ALA A 106 -26.48 -30.64 65.16
C ALA A 106 -25.26 -31.09 66.01
N VAL A 107 -24.23 -31.61 65.36
CA VAL A 107 -22.97 -32.01 66.02
C VAL A 107 -21.86 -31.02 65.68
N ASP A 108 -21.36 -30.35 66.71
CA ASP A 108 -20.23 -29.42 66.62
C ASP A 108 -18.95 -30.13 66.12
N ALA A 109 -18.29 -29.58 65.10
CA ALA A 109 -17.03 -30.10 64.57
C ALA A 109 -15.91 -30.10 65.63
N ASN A 110 -15.93 -29.19 66.60
CA ASN A 110 -14.98 -29.19 67.73
C ASN A 110 -15.15 -30.42 68.62
N PHE A 111 -16.36 -30.99 68.71
CA PHE A 111 -16.55 -32.27 69.40
C PHE A 111 -15.81 -33.38 68.67
N ILE A 112 -15.89 -33.42 67.34
CA ILE A 112 -15.17 -34.38 66.49
C ILE A 112 -13.67 -34.19 66.66
N GLN A 113 -13.19 -32.95 66.57
CA GLN A 113 -11.78 -32.61 66.84
C GLN A 113 -11.34 -33.10 68.21
N GLY A 114 -12.13 -32.86 69.25
CA GLY A 114 -11.84 -33.29 70.62
C GLY A 114 -11.76 -34.80 70.76
N GLN A 115 -12.66 -35.56 70.13
CA GLN A 115 -12.57 -37.04 70.13
C GLN A 115 -11.33 -37.50 69.36
N SER A 116 -11.10 -36.90 68.19
CA SER A 116 -10.01 -37.23 67.27
C SER A 116 -8.63 -36.91 67.86
N ASN A 117 -8.48 -35.81 68.61
CA ASN A 117 -7.24 -35.43 69.31
C ASN A 117 -6.92 -36.38 70.48
N ASN A 118 -7.94 -36.96 71.09
CA ASN A 118 -7.81 -37.92 72.19
C ASN A 118 -7.79 -39.38 71.72
N CYS A 119 -7.74 -39.60 70.40
CA CYS A 119 -7.68 -40.93 69.79
C CYS A 119 -6.26 -41.49 69.90
N TYR A 120 -6.14 -42.77 70.26
CA TYR A 120 -4.84 -43.45 70.34
C TYR A 120 -4.22 -43.68 68.96
N ALA A 121 -5.04 -43.89 67.93
CA ALA A 121 -4.59 -44.14 66.57
C ALA A 121 -3.96 -42.87 66.00
N LYS A 122 -2.69 -42.98 65.56
CA LYS A 122 -1.98 -41.84 64.96
C LYS A 122 -2.39 -41.56 63.52
N ARG A 123 -2.97 -42.54 62.82
CA ARG A 123 -3.35 -42.42 61.40
C ARG A 123 -4.85 -42.18 61.31
N GLN A 124 -5.24 -40.96 60.98
CA GLN A 124 -6.64 -40.55 60.97
C GLN A 124 -6.98 -39.81 59.67
N VAL A 125 -8.05 -40.23 58.99
CA VAL A 125 -8.55 -39.63 57.75
C VAL A 125 -9.97 -39.16 57.97
N LEU A 126 -10.21 -37.86 57.90
CA LEU A 126 -11.54 -37.27 58.02
C LEU A 126 -11.94 -36.75 56.64
N ILE A 127 -12.97 -37.31 56.03
CA ILE A 127 -13.51 -36.88 54.75
C ILE A 127 -14.87 -36.26 55.02
N LEU A 128 -14.98 -34.96 54.78
CA LEU A 128 -16.20 -34.21 55.02
C LEU A 128 -16.72 -33.68 53.69
N ASP A 129 -17.70 -34.39 53.16
CA ASP A 129 -18.41 -33.98 51.97
C ASP A 129 -19.65 -33.16 52.35
N ALA A 130 -19.37 -31.93 52.76
CA ALA A 130 -20.38 -30.98 53.18
C ALA A 130 -20.08 -29.60 52.60
N CYS A 131 -21.09 -28.98 52.00
CA CYS A 131 -21.00 -27.60 51.54
C CYS A 131 -20.95 -26.66 52.76
N TYR A 132 -19.82 -26.00 53.00
CA TYR A 132 -19.67 -24.98 54.06
C TYR A 132 -19.95 -23.55 53.61
N SER A 133 -20.53 -23.37 52.41
CA SER A 133 -20.98 -22.05 51.99
C SER A 133 -22.18 -21.65 52.84
N GLY A 134 -22.03 -20.58 53.62
CA GLY A 134 -23.12 -19.96 54.38
C GLY A 134 -24.41 -19.98 53.57
N ALA A 135 -25.44 -20.60 54.15
CA ALA A 135 -26.69 -20.94 53.48
C ALA A 135 -27.32 -19.70 52.82
N TYR A 136 -27.19 -19.57 51.51
CA TYR A 136 -27.95 -18.62 50.71
C TYR A 136 -29.23 -19.30 50.22
N ALA A 137 -30.22 -19.39 51.09
CA ALA A 137 -31.61 -19.57 50.71
C ALA A 137 -32.45 -18.53 51.47
N GLN A 138 -33.04 -17.60 50.70
CA GLN A 138 -33.92 -16.48 51.09
C GLN A 138 -33.85 -16.03 52.57
N GLY A 139 -33.06 -14.98 52.84
CA GLY A 139 -33.16 -14.18 54.07
C GLY A 139 -31.93 -14.12 54.98
N TRP A 140 -30.82 -14.78 54.64
CA TRP A 140 -29.58 -14.72 55.43
C TRP A 140 -28.64 -13.61 54.93
N ARG A 141 -28.17 -12.74 55.85
CA ARG A 141 -27.04 -11.83 55.63
C ARG A 141 -25.88 -12.26 56.51
N THR A 142 -24.96 -13.06 55.98
CA THR A 142 -23.66 -13.30 56.62
C THR A 142 -22.55 -13.05 55.61
N LYS A 143 -21.51 -12.31 56.05
CA LYS A 143 -20.33 -11.98 55.24
C LYS A 143 -19.60 -13.28 54.91
N SER A 144 -19.06 -13.40 53.69
CA SER A 144 -18.13 -14.46 53.29
C SER A 144 -16.84 -14.36 54.12
N VAL A 145 -16.81 -15.04 55.26
CA VAL A 145 -15.64 -15.18 56.11
C VAL A 145 -15.27 -16.65 56.08
N GLY A 146 -14.05 -16.95 55.61
CA GLY A 146 -13.58 -18.33 55.48
C GLY A 146 -13.62 -19.05 56.83
N VAL A 147 -14.25 -20.22 56.85
CA VAL A 147 -14.16 -21.15 57.98
C VAL A 147 -12.71 -21.62 58.04
N ASP A 148 -12.01 -21.36 59.15
CA ASP A 148 -10.65 -21.84 59.37
C ASP A 148 -10.70 -23.31 59.83
N ILE A 149 -11.04 -24.21 58.90
CA ILE A 149 -11.16 -25.66 59.12
C ILE A 149 -9.84 -26.22 59.68
N LYS A 150 -8.70 -25.60 59.33
CA LYS A 150 -7.37 -25.97 59.84
C LYS A 150 -7.27 -25.81 61.35
N LYS A 151 -7.78 -24.71 61.92
CA LYS A 151 -7.84 -24.54 63.39
C LYS A 151 -8.81 -25.50 64.06
N GLN A 152 -9.92 -25.83 63.41
CA GLN A 152 -10.99 -26.65 64.00
C GLN A 152 -10.80 -28.16 63.84
N LEU A 153 -9.98 -28.64 62.90
CA LEU A 153 -9.84 -30.08 62.66
C LEU A 153 -8.40 -30.57 62.46
N GLY A 154 -7.39 -29.69 62.35
CA GLY A 154 -5.98 -30.09 62.17
C GLY A 154 -5.35 -30.73 63.43
N ALA A 155 -4.51 -31.76 63.23
CA ALA A 155 -3.69 -32.39 64.27
C ALA A 155 -2.56 -33.26 63.65
N GLU A 156 -1.53 -33.60 64.44
CA GLU A 156 -0.40 -34.45 64.01
C GLU A 156 -0.88 -35.86 63.62
N GLY A 157 -0.45 -36.37 62.45
CA GLY A 157 -0.86 -37.68 61.91
C GLY A 157 -2.27 -37.73 61.27
N ARG A 158 -2.94 -36.59 61.13
CA ARG A 158 -4.30 -36.48 60.57
C ARG A 158 -4.32 -35.86 59.17
N VAL A 159 -5.23 -36.34 58.34
CA VAL A 159 -5.62 -35.74 57.07
C VAL A 159 -7.11 -35.39 57.11
N VAL A 160 -7.46 -34.16 56.75
CA VAL A 160 -8.86 -33.73 56.59
C VAL A 160 -9.08 -33.34 55.13
N LEU A 161 -10.06 -33.98 54.48
CA LEU A 161 -10.50 -33.68 53.13
C LEU A 161 -11.87 -32.99 53.18
N THR A 162 -12.02 -31.89 52.44
CA THR A 162 -13.28 -31.15 52.37
C THR A 162 -13.63 -30.77 50.94
N SER A 163 -14.91 -30.64 50.64
CA SER A 163 -15.39 -30.39 49.26
C SER A 163 -15.62 -28.90 48.87
N SER A 164 -15.43 -27.91 49.76
CA SER A 164 -16.04 -26.55 49.65
C SER A 164 -15.12 -25.40 49.18
N SER A 165 -15.56 -24.26 48.58
CA SER A 165 -16.89 -23.58 48.64
C SER A 165 -17.26 -22.54 47.52
N ALA A 166 -18.55 -22.10 47.56
CA ALA A 166 -19.15 -20.80 47.13
C ALA A 166 -19.46 -20.53 45.65
N THR A 167 -20.64 -20.97 45.18
CA THR A 167 -21.70 -20.09 44.63
C THR A 167 -22.80 -20.93 43.98
N GLN A 168 -24.03 -20.52 44.29
CA GLN A 168 -25.30 -21.01 43.75
C GLN A 168 -25.74 -22.38 44.24
N THR A 169 -26.97 -22.34 44.77
CA THR A 169 -27.99 -23.38 44.77
C THR A 169 -27.46 -24.73 44.33
N SER A 170 -27.34 -25.65 45.28
CA SER A 170 -27.25 -27.08 45.04
C SER A 170 -28.53 -27.54 44.34
N PHE A 171 -28.72 -27.14 43.10
CA PHE A 171 -29.34 -27.99 42.10
C PHE A 171 -28.33 -29.12 41.93
N GLU A 172 -28.57 -30.21 42.67
CA GLU A 172 -28.20 -31.54 42.19
C GLU A 172 -28.50 -31.53 40.68
N GLN A 173 -27.52 -31.87 39.84
CA GLN A 173 -27.82 -32.12 38.43
C GLN A 173 -28.96 -33.15 38.44
N GLU A 174 -30.14 -32.79 37.93
CA GLU A 174 -31.29 -33.70 37.91
C GLU A 174 -30.82 -35.05 37.32
N GLY A 175 -30.72 -36.08 38.17
CA GLY A 175 -30.27 -37.43 37.80
C GLY A 175 -28.88 -37.87 38.28
N ALA A 176 -28.07 -37.03 38.93
CA ALA A 176 -26.80 -37.46 39.52
C ALA A 176 -27.04 -38.32 40.77
N THR A 177 -26.47 -39.51 40.82
CA THR A 177 -26.66 -40.48 41.92
C THR A 177 -25.76 -40.21 43.12
N LEU A 178 -24.58 -39.63 42.92
CA LEU A 178 -23.57 -39.33 43.95
C LEU A 178 -23.27 -37.83 43.98
N SER A 179 -22.71 -37.34 45.09
CA SER A 179 -22.10 -36.02 45.11
C SER A 179 -20.90 -35.99 44.16
N LEU A 180 -20.58 -34.81 43.60
CA LEU A 180 -19.50 -34.69 42.62
C LEU A 180 -18.12 -35.03 43.20
N TYR A 181 -17.85 -34.64 44.46
CA TYR A 181 -16.58 -34.94 45.10
C TYR A 181 -16.47 -36.42 45.45
N THR A 182 -17.51 -37.00 46.07
CA THR A 182 -17.53 -38.43 46.39
C THR A 182 -17.46 -39.27 45.12
N GLN A 183 -18.16 -38.91 44.05
CA GLN A 183 -18.06 -39.60 42.76
C GLN A 183 -16.61 -39.80 42.31
N TYR A 184 -15.79 -38.75 42.32
CA TYR A 184 -14.40 -38.85 41.86
C TYR A 184 -13.46 -39.50 42.87
N LEU A 185 -13.75 -39.44 44.18
CA LEU A 185 -13.06 -40.27 45.16
C LEU A 185 -13.30 -41.77 44.91
N ILE A 186 -14.56 -42.14 44.64
CA ILE A 186 -14.93 -43.52 44.33
C ILE A 186 -14.30 -43.97 43.02
N GLU A 187 -14.42 -43.16 41.96
CA GLU A 187 -13.80 -43.43 40.66
C GLU A 187 -12.29 -43.63 40.78
N GLY A 188 -11.60 -42.76 41.51
CA GLY A 188 -10.15 -42.84 41.72
C GLY A 188 -9.72 -44.15 42.40
N ILE A 189 -10.46 -44.62 43.41
CA ILE A 189 -10.18 -45.89 44.08
C ILE A 189 -10.53 -47.09 43.19
N GLU A 190 -11.70 -47.08 42.54
CA GLU A 190 -12.20 -48.22 41.77
C GLU A 190 -11.47 -48.48 40.48
N THR A 191 -11.01 -47.42 39.84
CA THR A 191 -10.23 -47.51 38.61
C THR A 191 -8.75 -47.56 38.89
N GLY A 192 -8.28 -47.15 40.07
CA GLY A 192 -6.84 -46.95 40.31
C GLY A 192 -6.27 -45.74 39.58
N ALA A 193 -7.09 -44.89 38.97
CA ALA A 193 -6.63 -43.65 38.32
C ALA A 193 -6.07 -42.64 39.34
N ALA A 194 -6.38 -42.80 40.63
CA ALA A 194 -5.79 -42.01 41.71
C ALA A 194 -4.39 -42.48 42.13
N ASP A 195 -3.88 -43.60 41.65
CA ASP A 195 -2.48 -44.02 41.83
C ASP A 195 -1.63 -43.30 40.77
N THR A 196 -1.07 -42.17 41.15
CA THR A 196 -0.40 -41.24 40.24
C THR A 196 1.07 -41.54 40.06
N ASP A 197 1.71 -42.15 41.06
CA ASP A 197 3.11 -42.57 41.00
C ASP A 197 3.29 -44.02 40.48
N ASN A 198 2.20 -44.77 40.32
CA ASN A 198 2.15 -46.14 39.79
C ASN A 198 2.86 -47.17 40.66
N ASP A 199 2.92 -46.94 41.98
CA ASP A 199 3.46 -47.90 42.93
C ASP A 199 2.42 -48.99 43.34
N GLY A 200 1.18 -48.86 42.87
CA GLY A 200 0.05 -49.75 43.16
C GLY A 200 -0.68 -49.43 44.46
N ASN A 201 -0.28 -48.37 45.15
CA ASN A 201 -0.90 -47.85 46.36
C ASN A 201 -1.64 -46.55 46.04
N ILE A 202 -2.73 -46.28 46.75
CA ILE A 202 -3.44 -45.01 46.66
C ILE A 202 -3.33 -44.33 48.01
N HIS A 203 -2.47 -43.31 48.08
CA HIS A 203 -2.35 -42.46 49.25
C HIS A 203 -3.47 -41.41 49.27
N VAL A 204 -3.81 -40.93 50.47
CA VAL A 204 -4.89 -39.94 50.65
C VAL A 204 -4.65 -38.67 49.82
N CYS A 205 -3.40 -38.23 49.67
CA CYS A 205 -3.06 -37.05 48.89
C CYS A 205 -3.32 -37.27 47.40
N GLU A 206 -2.87 -38.39 46.85
CA GLU A 206 -3.08 -38.70 45.43
C GLU A 206 -4.56 -38.82 45.09
N LEU A 207 -5.34 -39.45 45.99
CA LEU A 207 -6.78 -39.53 45.86
C LEU A 207 -7.45 -38.15 45.88
N HIS A 208 -7.02 -37.27 46.79
CA HIS A 208 -7.52 -35.90 46.83
C HIS A 208 -7.16 -35.11 45.58
N ASP A 209 -5.91 -35.17 45.14
CA ASP A 209 -5.41 -34.43 43.98
C ASP A 209 -6.13 -34.88 42.69
N TYR A 210 -6.33 -36.19 42.52
CA TYR A 210 -7.14 -36.76 41.46
C TYR A 210 -8.57 -36.21 41.46
N ALA A 211 -9.26 -36.34 42.61
CA ALA A 211 -10.65 -35.90 42.74
C ALA A 211 -10.78 -34.39 42.54
N LYS A 212 -9.85 -33.59 43.08
CA LYS A 212 -9.81 -32.15 42.91
C LYS A 212 -9.67 -31.75 41.45
N ALA A 213 -8.73 -32.34 40.71
CA ALA A 213 -8.54 -32.06 39.29
C ALA A 213 -9.80 -32.36 38.48
N LYS A 214 -10.45 -33.50 38.72
CA LYS A 214 -11.70 -33.89 38.05
C LYS A 214 -12.88 -32.98 38.41
N VAL A 215 -13.05 -32.66 39.69
CA VAL A 215 -14.08 -31.70 40.16
C VAL A 215 -13.88 -30.34 39.49
N GLN A 216 -12.66 -29.82 39.44
CA GLN A 216 -12.37 -28.51 38.84
C GLN A 216 -12.55 -28.50 37.32
N ALA A 217 -12.34 -29.62 36.64
CA ALA A 217 -12.63 -29.75 35.22
C ALA A 217 -14.14 -29.64 34.91
N VAL A 218 -15.01 -30.14 35.80
CA VAL A 218 -16.47 -30.09 35.62
C VAL A 218 -17.10 -28.82 36.21
N LYS A 219 -16.62 -28.38 37.38
CA LYS A 219 -17.10 -27.19 38.09
C LYS A 219 -15.88 -26.39 38.60
N PRO A 220 -15.30 -25.48 37.79
CA PRO A 220 -14.09 -24.73 38.14
C PRO A 220 -14.17 -23.93 39.45
N LYS A 221 -15.39 -23.54 39.87
CA LYS A 221 -15.63 -22.81 41.12
C LYS A 221 -15.64 -23.68 42.37
N MET A 222 -15.74 -25.01 42.23
CA MET A 222 -15.69 -25.94 43.36
C MET A 222 -14.23 -26.30 43.64
N THR A 223 -13.77 -26.03 44.86
CA THR A 223 -12.36 -26.12 45.24
C THR A 223 -12.17 -27.03 46.44
N PRO A 224 -12.15 -28.36 46.25
CA PRO A 224 -11.83 -29.27 47.34
C PRO A 224 -10.49 -28.92 47.99
N GLU A 225 -10.44 -29.03 49.33
CA GLU A 225 -9.26 -28.72 50.13
C GLU A 225 -8.79 -29.95 50.92
N ILE A 226 -7.47 -29.99 51.16
CA ILE A 226 -6.80 -30.97 51.99
C ILE A 226 -6.02 -30.24 53.09
N ILE A 227 -6.19 -30.66 54.33
CA ILE A 227 -5.49 -30.11 55.49
C ILE A 227 -4.59 -31.20 56.06
N LEU A 228 -3.29 -30.90 56.08
CA LEU A 228 -2.21 -31.81 56.49
C LEU A 228 -1.42 -31.24 57.67
N ASP A 229 -0.91 -32.13 58.51
CA ASP A 229 0.26 -31.88 59.38
C ASP A 229 1.44 -32.78 58.93
N LYS A 230 2.66 -32.49 59.37
CA LYS A 230 3.97 -32.94 58.84
C LYS A 230 4.15 -34.44 58.51
N GLU A 231 3.30 -35.34 59.00
CA GLU A 231 3.32 -36.81 58.72
C GLU A 231 2.10 -37.34 57.94
N GLY A 232 1.11 -36.50 57.61
CA GLY A 232 -0.15 -36.91 56.95
C GLY A 232 -0.02 -37.21 55.45
N TYR A 233 1.12 -36.90 54.83
CA TYR A 233 1.31 -37.03 53.38
C TYR A 233 1.22 -38.47 52.86
N ASN A 234 1.62 -39.46 53.67
CA ASN A 234 1.79 -40.85 53.21
C ASN A 234 0.82 -41.84 53.87
N ILE A 235 -0.40 -41.43 54.22
CA ILE A 235 -1.41 -42.38 54.71
C ILE A 235 -1.92 -43.21 53.53
N LEU A 236 -1.57 -44.50 53.51
CA LEU A 236 -2.08 -45.48 52.55
C LEU A 236 -3.56 -45.78 52.82
N LEU A 237 -4.43 -45.39 51.88
CA LEU A 237 -5.88 -45.56 52.04
C LEU A 237 -6.39 -46.83 51.35
N ALA A 238 -6.06 -47.00 50.07
CA ALA A 238 -6.52 -48.12 49.24
C ALA A 238 -5.37 -48.64 48.36
N TYR A 239 -5.59 -49.79 47.74
CA TYR A 239 -4.70 -50.33 46.72
C TYR A 239 -5.32 -50.09 45.35
N ALA A 240 -4.49 -49.70 44.38
CA ALA A 240 -4.95 -49.64 42.99
C ALA A 240 -5.28 -51.07 42.55
N PRO A 241 -6.47 -51.31 41.97
CA PRO A 241 -6.77 -52.62 41.43
C PRO A 241 -5.74 -52.95 40.36
N LYS A 242 -5.18 -54.15 40.41
CA LYS A 242 -4.43 -54.73 39.29
C LYS A 242 -5.41 -55.07 38.16
N ASN A 243 -5.97 -54.03 37.56
CA ASN A 243 -6.89 -54.14 36.44
C ASN A 243 -6.07 -54.01 35.15
N PRO A 244 -6.00 -55.07 34.33
CA PRO A 244 -5.26 -55.03 33.08
C PRO A 244 -5.75 -53.92 32.12
N GLU A 245 -7.02 -53.51 32.21
CA GLU A 245 -7.56 -52.37 31.44
C GLU A 245 -6.97 -51.03 31.89
N VAL A 246 -6.76 -50.84 33.19
CA VAL A 246 -6.21 -49.61 33.77
C VAL A 246 -4.72 -49.51 33.47
N GLU A 247 -3.99 -50.61 33.65
CA GLU A 247 -2.59 -50.71 33.27
C GLU A 247 -2.38 -50.44 31.77
N TYR A 248 -3.30 -50.95 30.94
CA TYR A 248 -3.28 -50.65 29.52
C TYR A 248 -3.63 -49.20 29.22
N ARG A 249 -4.65 -48.62 29.87
CA ARG A 249 -5.00 -47.19 29.74
C ARG A 249 -3.83 -46.29 30.08
N LYS A 250 -3.15 -46.52 31.19
CA LYS A 250 -1.96 -45.78 31.62
C LYS A 250 -0.85 -45.86 30.56
N LEU A 251 -0.64 -47.05 29.98
CA LEU A 251 0.32 -47.24 28.90
C LEU A 251 -0.09 -46.45 27.64
N VAL A 252 -1.36 -46.47 27.26
CA VAL A 252 -1.88 -45.69 26.13
C VAL A 252 -1.70 -44.19 26.37
N GLU A 253 -2.04 -43.68 27.56
CA GLU A 253 -1.86 -42.27 27.96
C GLU A 253 -0.38 -41.85 27.89
N GLN A 254 0.54 -42.72 28.32
CA GLN A 254 1.98 -42.47 28.24
C GLN A 254 2.47 -42.28 26.79
N TYR A 255 1.93 -43.07 25.85
CA TYR A 255 2.35 -43.04 24.45
C TYR A 255 1.50 -42.12 23.56
N ALA A 256 0.33 -41.67 24.02
CA ALA A 256 -0.56 -40.75 23.32
C ALA A 256 -0.03 -39.30 23.34
N GLN A 257 1.22 -39.10 22.91
CA GLN A 257 1.80 -37.77 22.75
C GLN A 257 1.09 -37.04 21.60
N ASN A 258 0.64 -35.82 21.85
CA ASN A 258 -0.05 -34.95 20.88
C ASN A 258 -1.37 -35.52 20.31
N GLY A 259 -1.98 -36.51 20.96
CA GLY A 259 -3.28 -37.04 20.54
C GLY A 259 -3.24 -38.02 19.37
N GLU A 260 -2.08 -38.59 19.06
CA GLU A 260 -1.93 -39.62 18.01
C GLU A 260 -1.22 -40.86 18.54
N LEU A 261 -1.72 -42.05 18.17
CA LEU A 261 -1.02 -43.32 18.33
C LEU A 261 -0.49 -43.72 16.95
N ASN A 262 0.81 -43.49 16.72
CA ASN A 262 1.45 -43.84 15.45
C ASN A 262 1.80 -45.34 15.37
N GLU A 263 2.25 -45.80 14.20
CA GLU A 263 2.58 -47.22 13.97
C GLU A 263 3.66 -47.74 14.93
N PHE A 264 4.61 -46.89 15.34
CA PHE A 264 5.66 -47.26 16.30
C PHE A 264 5.11 -47.49 17.71
N VAL A 265 4.11 -46.71 18.13
CA VAL A 265 3.42 -46.91 19.42
C VAL A 265 2.70 -48.26 19.43
N TYR A 266 2.08 -48.65 18.31
CA TYR A 266 1.42 -49.95 18.20
C TYR A 266 2.37 -51.15 18.27
N LEU A 267 3.67 -50.98 18.02
CA LEU A 267 4.67 -52.04 18.28
C LEU A 267 4.79 -52.37 19.77
N VAL A 268 4.49 -51.41 20.66
CA VAL A 268 4.50 -51.59 22.11
C VAL A 268 3.12 -52.00 22.63
N LEU A 269 2.05 -51.36 22.13
CA LEU A 269 0.70 -51.60 22.62
C LEU A 269 0.16 -52.99 22.24
N LYS A 270 0.38 -53.47 21.00
CA LYS A 270 -0.17 -54.77 20.55
C LYS A 270 0.32 -55.97 21.39
N PRO A 271 1.62 -56.12 21.71
CA PRO A 271 2.07 -57.17 22.64
C PRO A 271 1.48 -57.01 24.05
N LYS A 272 1.26 -55.77 24.50
CA LYS A 272 0.73 -55.49 25.84
C LYS A 272 -0.76 -55.82 25.95
N ARG A 273 -1.57 -55.60 24.90
CA ARG A 273 -2.97 -56.10 24.82
C ARG A 273 -3.05 -57.59 25.19
N LYS A 274 -2.20 -58.40 24.57
CA LYS A 274 -2.11 -59.85 24.83
C LYS A 274 -1.59 -60.18 26.23
N THR A 275 -0.59 -59.45 26.70
CA THR A 275 -0.01 -59.64 28.04
C THR A 275 -1.03 -59.35 29.15
N PHE A 276 -1.90 -58.35 28.93
CA PHE A 276 -2.96 -57.95 29.83
C PHE A 276 -4.27 -58.74 29.62
N GLY A 277 -4.33 -59.63 28.63
CA GLY A 277 -5.52 -60.45 28.37
C GLY A 277 -6.74 -59.67 27.88
N LEU A 278 -6.53 -58.50 27.26
CA LEU A 278 -7.60 -57.65 26.73
C LEU A 278 -8.08 -58.15 25.37
N THR A 279 -9.39 -58.06 25.11
CA THR A 279 -9.92 -58.20 23.75
C THR A 279 -9.54 -56.98 22.90
N ASP A 280 -9.54 -57.14 21.58
CA ASP A 280 -9.30 -56.01 20.68
C ASP A 280 -10.34 -54.90 20.89
N GLU A 281 -11.60 -55.26 21.16
CA GLU A 281 -12.69 -54.31 21.44
C GLU A 281 -12.44 -53.50 22.73
N GLN A 282 -12.02 -54.14 23.82
CA GLN A 282 -11.67 -53.45 25.07
C GLN A 282 -10.48 -52.51 24.87
N ALA A 283 -9.43 -52.98 24.19
CA ALA A 283 -8.24 -52.18 23.94
C ALA A 283 -8.55 -50.96 23.04
N ASP A 284 -9.33 -51.16 21.99
CA ASP A 284 -9.71 -50.09 21.06
C ASP A 284 -10.67 -49.09 21.73
N GLN A 285 -11.54 -49.54 22.63
CA GLN A 285 -12.37 -48.64 23.44
C GLN A 285 -11.51 -47.75 24.34
N ILE A 286 -10.55 -48.34 25.08
CA ILE A 286 -9.63 -47.60 25.95
C ILE A 286 -8.82 -46.59 25.13
N GLU A 287 -8.29 -47.00 23.97
CA GLU A 287 -7.56 -46.10 23.09
C GLU A 287 -8.40 -44.94 22.60
N ASN A 288 -9.65 -45.19 22.18
CA ASN A 288 -10.55 -44.13 21.75
C ASN A 288 -10.91 -43.16 22.88
N GLU A 289 -11.17 -43.68 24.08
CA GLU A 289 -11.48 -42.85 25.25
C GLU A 289 -10.30 -41.96 25.66
N VAL A 290 -9.07 -42.48 25.61
CA VAL A 290 -7.85 -41.72 25.89
C VAL A 290 -7.62 -40.64 24.82
N LEU A 291 -7.90 -40.94 23.56
CA LEU A 291 -7.66 -40.02 22.43
C LEU A 291 -8.76 -38.97 22.24
N GLU A 292 -10.00 -39.23 22.66
CA GLU A 292 -11.16 -38.34 22.50
C GLU A 292 -10.89 -36.90 22.99
N PRO A 293 -10.35 -36.66 24.21
CA PRO A 293 -10.02 -35.31 24.68
C PRO A 293 -9.04 -34.58 23.76
N PHE A 294 -8.04 -35.27 23.22
CA PHE A 294 -7.07 -34.67 22.31
C PHE A 294 -7.70 -34.33 20.95
N ARG A 295 -8.50 -35.24 20.39
CA ARG A 295 -9.22 -35.02 19.12
C ARG A 295 -10.18 -33.83 19.24
N ARG A 296 -10.92 -33.75 20.34
CA ARG A 296 -11.82 -32.63 20.63
C ARG A 296 -11.05 -31.31 20.75
N ARG A 297 -9.93 -31.32 21.46
CA ARG A 297 -9.07 -30.14 21.60
C ARG A 297 -8.53 -29.65 20.27
N LEU A 298 -8.04 -30.55 19.40
CA LEU A 298 -7.58 -30.21 18.05
C LEU A 298 -8.72 -29.65 17.18
N ALA A 299 -9.91 -30.25 17.23
CA ALA A 299 -11.09 -29.74 16.52
C ALA A 299 -11.50 -28.35 17.00
N ASN A 300 -11.42 -28.10 18.31
CA ASN A 300 -11.70 -26.79 18.90
C ASN A 300 -10.66 -25.74 18.45
N LEU A 301 -9.37 -26.09 18.43
CA LEU A 301 -8.31 -25.21 17.93
C LEU A 301 -8.51 -24.84 16.46
N GLU A 302 -8.86 -25.81 15.62
CA GLU A 302 -9.16 -25.56 14.21
C GLU A 302 -10.40 -24.68 14.04
N SER A 303 -11.45 -24.92 14.84
CA SER A 303 -12.65 -24.08 14.85
C SER A 303 -12.32 -22.63 15.24
N TYR A 304 -11.51 -22.44 16.29
CA TYR A 304 -11.04 -21.11 16.69
C TYR A 304 -10.25 -20.43 15.57
N LYS A 305 -9.30 -21.14 14.96
CA LYS A 305 -8.48 -20.64 13.84
C LYS A 305 -9.34 -20.11 12.70
N GLN A 306 -10.38 -20.86 12.31
CA GLN A 306 -11.28 -20.48 11.23
C GLN A 306 -12.09 -19.22 11.56
N GLU A 307 -12.66 -19.14 12.75
CA GLU A 307 -13.46 -17.99 13.18
C GLU A 307 -12.59 -16.73 13.39
N PHE A 308 -11.40 -16.89 13.97
CA PHE A 308 -10.44 -15.80 14.13
C PHE A 308 -9.95 -15.29 12.76
N ALA A 309 -9.58 -16.18 11.83
CA ALA A 309 -9.20 -15.81 10.47
C ALA A 309 -10.31 -15.05 9.76
N ARG A 310 -11.57 -15.51 9.89
CA ARG A 310 -12.75 -14.83 9.33
C ARG A 310 -12.92 -13.43 9.90
N ALA A 311 -12.78 -13.26 11.22
CA ALA A 311 -12.86 -11.96 11.87
C ALA A 311 -11.79 -11.00 11.35
N VAL A 312 -10.53 -11.45 11.29
CA VAL A 312 -9.39 -10.68 10.78
C VAL A 312 -9.54 -10.32 9.29
N GLU A 313 -10.14 -11.21 8.49
CA GLU A 313 -10.41 -10.95 7.09
C GLU A 313 -11.46 -9.84 6.91
N GLN A 314 -12.54 -9.88 7.70
CA GLN A 314 -13.59 -8.87 7.66
C GLN A 314 -13.12 -7.50 8.17
N LYS A 315 -12.30 -7.48 9.23
CA LYS A 315 -11.86 -6.23 9.85
C LYS A 315 -10.49 -6.38 10.51
N TYR A 316 -9.54 -5.52 10.14
CA TYR A 316 -8.23 -5.48 10.78
C TYR A 316 -7.67 -4.04 10.88
N PRO A 317 -7.23 -3.59 12.07
CA PRO A 317 -7.20 -4.31 13.35
C PRO A 317 -8.59 -4.60 13.91
N LEU A 318 -8.70 -5.69 14.68
CA LEU A 318 -9.92 -6.04 15.39
C LEU A 318 -10.21 -4.99 16.46
N ASP A 319 -11.49 -4.70 16.69
CA ASP A 319 -11.92 -3.82 17.78
C ASP A 319 -12.11 -4.60 19.09
N GLU A 320 -12.20 -3.86 20.20
CA GLU A 320 -12.33 -4.42 21.55
C GLU A 320 -13.59 -5.30 21.71
N HIS A 321 -14.66 -4.98 20.99
CA HIS A 321 -15.90 -5.75 21.06
C HIS A 321 -15.75 -7.12 20.40
N ILE A 322 -15.15 -7.19 19.21
CA ILE A 322 -14.88 -8.45 18.52
C ILE A 322 -13.86 -9.30 19.29
N LEU A 323 -12.81 -8.68 19.84
CA LEU A 323 -11.83 -9.38 20.68
C LEU A 323 -12.49 -10.02 21.90
N LYS A 324 -13.44 -9.32 22.54
CA LYS A 324 -14.21 -9.89 23.64
C LYS A 324 -15.06 -11.08 23.21
N ILE A 325 -15.78 -10.98 22.09
CA ILE A 325 -16.59 -12.08 21.56
C ILE A 325 -15.74 -13.32 21.27
N LEU A 326 -14.57 -13.13 20.65
CA LEU A 326 -13.64 -14.22 20.35
C LEU A 326 -13.08 -14.85 21.64
N LYS A 327 -12.82 -14.04 22.68
CA LYS A 327 -12.37 -14.52 23.98
C LYS A 327 -13.44 -15.33 24.71
N ASP A 328 -14.68 -14.85 24.71
CA ASP A 328 -15.82 -15.59 25.28
C ASP A 328 -16.03 -16.91 24.51
N TYR A 329 -15.93 -16.92 23.18
CA TYR A 329 -15.99 -18.13 22.36
C TYR A 329 -14.83 -19.11 22.66
N GLN A 330 -13.61 -18.62 22.78
CA GLN A 330 -12.42 -19.41 23.13
C GLN A 330 -12.57 -20.10 24.50
N GLN A 331 -12.97 -19.36 25.54
CA GLN A 331 -12.96 -19.86 26.91
C GLN A 331 -14.26 -20.56 27.28
N ASP A 332 -15.42 -19.97 27.01
CA ASP A 332 -16.71 -20.48 27.48
C ASP A 332 -17.30 -21.56 26.56
N VAL A 333 -17.02 -21.49 25.25
CA VAL A 333 -17.56 -22.44 24.26
C VAL A 333 -16.56 -23.54 23.93
N LEU A 334 -15.30 -23.18 23.66
CA LEU A 334 -14.27 -24.13 23.21
C LEU A 334 -13.38 -24.67 24.35
N GLY A 335 -13.36 -24.01 25.51
CA GLY A 335 -12.54 -24.41 26.66
C GLY A 335 -11.02 -24.35 26.39
N LEU A 336 -10.58 -23.47 25.51
CA LEU A 336 -9.17 -23.29 25.14
C LEU A 336 -8.50 -22.22 26.03
N ARG A 337 -7.25 -22.47 26.43
CA ARG A 337 -6.46 -21.51 27.21
C ARG A 337 -5.81 -20.48 26.29
N ASP A 338 -5.39 -19.35 26.86
CA ASP A 338 -4.78 -18.27 26.09
C ASP A 338 -3.47 -18.72 25.42
N GLU A 339 -2.69 -19.59 26.05
CA GLU A 339 -1.45 -20.14 25.48
C GLU A 339 -1.72 -21.07 24.29
N ASP A 340 -2.92 -21.65 24.20
CA ASP A 340 -3.26 -22.61 23.16
C ASP A 340 -3.52 -21.92 21.81
N VAL A 341 -3.91 -20.64 21.83
CA VAL A 341 -4.29 -19.87 20.63
C VAL A 341 -3.28 -18.80 20.25
N GLU A 342 -2.33 -18.48 21.13
CA GLU A 342 -1.38 -17.37 20.94
C GLU A 342 -0.61 -17.45 19.61
N ASP A 343 -0.13 -18.65 19.24
CA ASP A 343 0.60 -18.84 17.99
C ASP A 343 -0.31 -18.68 16.76
N ILE A 344 -1.57 -19.14 16.85
CA ILE A 344 -2.58 -18.99 15.80
C ILE A 344 -2.87 -17.50 15.56
N GLU A 345 -3.10 -16.74 16.64
CA GLU A 345 -3.38 -15.32 16.56
C GLU A 345 -2.19 -14.54 15.98
N LYS A 346 -0.97 -14.83 16.45
CA LYS A 346 0.26 -14.19 15.93
C LYS A 346 0.46 -14.48 14.45
N GLU A 347 0.30 -15.73 14.01
CA GLU A 347 0.47 -16.12 12.61
C GLU A 347 -0.48 -15.35 11.70
N ILE A 348 -1.78 -15.33 12.04
CA ILE A 348 -2.82 -14.69 11.24
C ILE A 348 -2.67 -13.16 11.24
N THR A 349 -2.46 -12.55 12.41
CA THR A 349 -2.32 -11.09 12.53
C THR A 349 -1.04 -10.57 11.88
N SER A 350 0.08 -11.29 11.97
CA SER A 350 1.34 -10.96 11.28
C SER A 350 1.17 -10.98 9.76
N THR A 351 0.53 -12.03 9.24
CA THR A 351 0.26 -12.19 7.81
C THR A 351 -0.63 -11.05 7.30
N LYS A 352 -1.74 -10.75 8.00
CA LYS A 352 -2.65 -9.68 7.60
C LYS A 352 -2.02 -8.29 7.75
N GLY A 353 -1.21 -8.08 8.79
CA GLY A 353 -0.44 -6.85 8.99
C GLY A 353 0.50 -6.58 7.82
N THR A 354 1.22 -7.60 7.36
CA THR A 354 2.12 -7.51 6.20
C THR A 354 1.35 -7.19 4.91
N GLN A 355 0.25 -7.89 4.66
CA GLN A 355 -0.62 -7.63 3.50
C GLN A 355 -1.18 -6.20 3.50
N LYS A 356 -1.60 -5.69 4.67
CA LYS A 356 -2.10 -4.32 4.80
C LYS A 356 -1.01 -3.29 4.51
N GLN A 357 0.19 -3.47 5.06
CA GLN A 357 1.33 -2.58 4.80
C GLN A 357 1.73 -2.57 3.32
N GLU A 358 1.72 -3.73 2.67
CA GLU A 358 2.02 -3.85 1.24
C GLU A 358 0.93 -3.18 0.39
N ALA A 359 -0.34 -3.37 0.72
CA ALA A 359 -1.45 -2.70 0.04
C ALA A 359 -1.40 -1.17 0.20
N GLU A 360 -1.14 -0.66 1.41
CA GLU A 360 -0.97 0.76 1.67
C GLU A 360 0.24 1.34 0.91
N ARG A 361 1.35 0.60 0.85
CA ARG A 361 2.53 0.99 0.08
C ARG A 361 2.21 1.08 -1.42
N LEU A 362 1.53 0.07 -1.97
CA LEU A 362 1.13 0.05 -3.37
C LEU A 362 0.14 1.17 -3.69
N GLN A 363 -0.79 1.46 -2.78
CA GLN A 363 -1.72 2.58 -2.92
C GLN A 363 -0.98 3.92 -2.96
N ARG A 364 -0.04 4.16 -2.03
CA ARG A 364 0.80 5.38 -2.04
C ARG A 364 1.64 5.49 -3.31
N GLN A 365 2.15 4.37 -3.85
CA GLN A 365 2.86 4.36 -5.12
C GLN A 365 1.95 4.75 -6.28
N ARG A 366 0.73 4.21 -6.35
CA ARG A 366 -0.25 4.59 -7.37
C ARG A 366 -0.63 6.06 -7.28
N GLU A 367 -0.88 6.57 -6.08
CA GLU A 367 -1.19 8.00 -5.84
C GLU A 367 -0.03 8.90 -6.24
N ALA A 368 1.22 8.49 -5.95
CA ALA A 368 2.41 9.23 -6.38
C ALA A 368 2.58 9.20 -7.90
N GLU A 369 2.37 8.06 -8.56
CA GLU A 369 2.41 7.94 -10.02
C GLU A 369 1.32 8.77 -10.70
N GLU A 370 0.10 8.80 -10.16
CA GLU A 370 -0.99 9.64 -10.65
C GLU A 370 -0.69 11.13 -10.45
N ALA A 371 -0.13 11.51 -9.30
CA ALA A 371 0.29 12.88 -9.04
C ALA A 371 1.42 13.32 -10.00
N GLU A 372 2.40 12.45 -10.26
CA GLU A 372 3.47 12.70 -11.21
C GLU A 372 2.93 12.86 -12.64
N LYS A 373 2.02 11.98 -13.09
CA LYS A 373 1.35 12.11 -14.39
C LYS A 373 0.56 13.41 -14.50
N LEU A 374 -0.13 13.82 -13.43
CA LEU A 374 -0.87 15.08 -13.41
C LEU A 374 0.09 16.28 -13.51
N GLN A 375 1.21 16.24 -12.78
CA GLN A 375 2.24 17.27 -12.84
C GLN A 375 2.86 17.37 -14.23
N GLN A 376 3.23 16.25 -14.84
CA GLN A 376 3.73 16.18 -16.22
C GLN A 376 2.71 16.73 -17.22
N LYS A 377 1.42 16.42 -17.05
CA LYS A 377 0.35 16.97 -17.90
C LYS A 377 0.24 18.49 -17.76
N GLN A 378 0.24 19.01 -16.53
CA GLN A 378 0.19 20.45 -16.27
C GLN A 378 1.44 21.19 -16.79
N GLU A 379 2.60 20.55 -16.78
CA GLU A 379 3.83 21.10 -17.35
C GLU A 379 3.78 21.10 -18.88
N ALA A 380 3.30 20.02 -19.50
CA ALA A 380 3.10 19.93 -20.94
C ALA A 380 2.09 20.99 -21.45
N GLU A 381 0.97 21.18 -20.74
CA GLU A 381 -0.02 22.22 -21.06
C GLU A 381 0.59 23.64 -20.93
N ARG A 382 1.42 23.88 -19.91
CA ARG A 382 2.15 25.14 -19.75
C ARG A 382 3.16 25.38 -20.88
N LEU A 383 3.92 24.37 -21.25
CA LEU A 383 4.86 24.43 -22.37
C LEU A 383 4.15 24.68 -23.69
N GLN A 384 3.02 24.00 -23.92
CA GLN A 384 2.19 24.22 -25.12
C GLN A 384 1.67 25.65 -25.17
N HIS A 385 1.10 26.17 -24.06
CA HIS A 385 0.66 27.56 -24.01
C HIS A 385 1.81 28.54 -24.28
N GLN A 386 3.00 28.31 -23.70
CA GLN A 386 4.17 29.16 -23.96
C GLN A 386 4.61 29.12 -25.42
N GLN A 387 4.56 27.95 -26.07
CA GLN A 387 4.85 27.81 -27.50
C GLN A 387 3.82 28.56 -28.35
N GLU A 388 2.53 28.39 -28.07
CA GLU A 388 1.45 29.09 -28.79
C GLU A 388 1.58 30.61 -28.63
N GLU A 389 1.93 31.11 -27.44
CA GLU A 389 2.15 32.53 -27.19
C GLU A 389 3.39 33.05 -27.93
N ALA A 390 4.50 32.32 -27.90
CA ALA A 390 5.71 32.65 -28.64
C ALA A 390 5.46 32.71 -30.16
N GLU A 391 4.70 31.75 -30.71
CA GLU A 391 4.30 31.76 -32.11
C GLU A 391 3.42 32.97 -32.46
N ARG A 392 2.48 33.34 -31.58
CA ARG A 392 1.65 34.55 -31.79
C ARG A 392 2.51 35.81 -31.81
N ILE A 393 3.45 35.94 -30.87
CA ILE A 393 4.40 37.05 -30.83
C ILE A 393 5.25 37.08 -32.10
N GLN A 394 5.77 35.93 -32.53
CA GLN A 394 6.59 35.84 -33.73
C GLN A 394 5.81 36.24 -34.99
N LYS A 395 4.58 35.76 -35.15
CA LYS A 395 3.69 36.15 -36.26
C LYS A 395 3.37 37.64 -36.25
N GLN A 396 3.16 38.23 -35.06
CA GLN A 396 2.92 39.66 -34.93
C GLN A 396 4.16 40.47 -35.33
N GLN A 397 5.34 40.09 -34.83
CA GLN A 397 6.61 40.74 -35.19
C GLN A 397 6.92 40.62 -36.70
N GLU A 398 6.62 39.48 -37.32
CA GLU A 398 6.77 39.28 -38.75
C GLU A 398 5.81 40.17 -39.55
N THR A 399 4.55 40.28 -39.11
CA THR A 399 3.54 41.16 -39.73
C THR A 399 3.99 42.62 -39.66
N GLU A 400 4.43 43.09 -38.50
CA GLU A 400 4.95 44.45 -38.32
C GLU A 400 6.19 44.72 -39.18
N ARG A 401 7.08 43.72 -39.32
CA ARG A 401 8.27 43.81 -40.18
C ARG A 401 7.88 43.96 -41.65
N LEU A 402 6.93 43.17 -42.13
CA LEU A 402 6.42 43.25 -43.50
C LEU A 402 5.74 44.59 -43.79
N GLU A 403 4.96 45.12 -42.84
CA GLU A 403 4.35 46.45 -42.96
C GLU A 403 5.39 47.57 -43.04
N ARG A 404 6.46 47.49 -42.23
CA ARG A 404 7.58 48.46 -42.30
C ARG A 404 8.27 48.40 -43.67
N GLN A 405 8.53 47.21 -44.20
CA GLN A 405 9.11 47.04 -45.53
C GLN A 405 8.24 47.68 -46.62
N ARG A 406 6.93 47.41 -46.62
CA ARG A 406 5.98 48.01 -47.59
C ARG A 406 5.99 49.53 -47.55
N LYS A 407 5.97 50.14 -46.35
CA LYS A 407 6.04 51.60 -46.20
C LYS A 407 7.35 52.18 -46.74
N GLN A 408 8.46 51.46 -46.56
CA GLN A 408 9.77 51.88 -47.04
C GLN A 408 9.86 51.82 -48.58
N GLU A 409 9.36 50.75 -49.19
CA GLU A 409 9.28 50.60 -50.64
C GLU A 409 8.39 51.69 -51.28
N GLU A 410 7.26 52.02 -50.66
CA GLU A 410 6.36 53.07 -51.12
C GLU A 410 7.02 54.46 -51.06
N ALA A 411 7.75 54.77 -49.99
CA ALA A 411 8.50 56.02 -49.85
C ALA A 411 9.61 56.16 -50.89
N GLU A 412 10.35 55.08 -51.19
CA GLU A 412 11.37 55.09 -52.24
C GLU A 412 10.77 55.30 -53.63
N ARG A 413 9.60 54.72 -53.91
CA ARG A 413 8.89 54.90 -55.18
C ARG A 413 8.47 56.35 -55.41
N LEU A 414 7.95 57.01 -54.37
CA LEU A 414 7.56 58.43 -54.42
C LEU A 414 8.76 59.34 -54.65
N LYS A 415 9.91 59.04 -54.02
CA LYS A 415 11.14 59.82 -54.20
C LYS A 415 11.66 59.80 -55.64
N ARG A 416 11.63 58.63 -56.31
CA ARG A 416 12.06 58.49 -57.72
C ARG A 416 11.20 59.27 -58.71
N GLN A 417 9.92 59.51 -58.40
CA GLN A 417 9.02 60.27 -59.27
C GLN A 417 9.34 61.78 -59.24
N GLN A 418 9.83 62.32 -58.12
CA GLN A 418 10.16 63.74 -58.00
C GLN A 418 11.50 64.13 -58.63
N GLU A 419 12.44 63.19 -58.81
CA GLU A 419 13.77 63.48 -59.37
C GLU A 419 13.81 63.54 -60.91
N GLN A 420 12.70 63.24 -61.61
CA GLN A 420 12.67 63.15 -63.08
C GLN A 420 12.36 64.47 -63.84
N GLU A 421 11.99 65.57 -63.15
CA GLU A 421 11.33 66.73 -63.80
C GLU A 421 12.20 67.94 -64.20
N THR A 422 13.51 67.98 -63.95
CA THR A 422 14.37 69.12 -64.34
C THR A 422 15.45 68.71 -65.35
N ASP A 423 15.35 69.21 -66.59
CA ASP A 423 16.41 69.10 -67.61
C ASP A 423 17.29 70.35 -67.60
N ASP A 424 18.62 70.17 -67.59
CA ASP A 424 19.59 71.25 -67.73
C ASP A 424 19.77 71.60 -69.23
N LEU A 425 19.19 72.73 -69.65
CA LEU A 425 19.23 73.23 -71.03
C LEU A 425 20.28 74.34 -71.24
N SER A 426 21.36 74.35 -70.47
CA SER A 426 22.38 75.40 -70.51
C SER A 426 23.08 75.53 -71.87
N SER A 427 23.44 76.77 -72.25
CA SER A 427 24.18 77.08 -73.48
C SER A 427 25.15 78.24 -73.23
N THR A 428 26.39 78.11 -73.70
CA THR A 428 27.38 79.21 -73.65
C THR A 428 27.22 80.17 -74.84
N LYS A 429 26.49 79.76 -75.87
CA LYS A 429 26.23 80.54 -77.09
C LYS A 429 24.81 81.07 -77.18
N GLY A 430 23.98 80.83 -76.16
CA GLY A 430 22.57 81.23 -76.14
C GLY A 430 21.68 80.41 -77.07
N VAL A 431 22.10 79.20 -77.43
CA VAL A 431 21.33 78.27 -78.26
C VAL A 431 20.20 77.66 -77.44
N ASN A 432 18.99 77.65 -78.00
CA ASN A 432 17.81 77.10 -77.33
C ASN A 432 17.67 75.60 -77.65
N TYR A 433 17.86 74.75 -76.63
CA TYR A 433 17.75 73.29 -76.74
C TYR A 433 16.36 72.73 -76.41
N THR A 434 15.38 73.57 -76.09
CA THR A 434 14.02 73.14 -75.69
C THR A 434 13.36 72.30 -76.79
N HIS A 435 13.53 72.70 -78.06
CA HIS A 435 12.96 71.96 -79.18
C HIS A 435 13.60 70.57 -79.34
N LEU A 436 14.93 70.50 -79.23
CA LEU A 436 15.66 69.22 -79.23
C LEU A 436 15.21 68.30 -78.08
N ARG A 437 15.09 68.83 -76.86
CA ARG A 437 14.57 68.10 -75.69
C ARG A 437 13.19 67.51 -75.96
N ASP A 438 12.27 68.32 -76.48
CA ASP A 438 10.88 67.90 -76.68
C ASP A 438 10.76 66.83 -77.77
N LEU A 439 11.57 66.92 -78.83
CA LEU A 439 11.65 65.88 -79.86
C LEU A 439 12.21 64.57 -79.31
N LEU A 440 13.27 64.63 -78.50
CA LEU A 440 13.86 63.45 -77.86
C LEU A 440 12.91 62.81 -76.84
N LYS A 441 12.23 63.62 -76.03
CA LYS A 441 11.22 63.17 -75.07
C LYS A 441 10.02 62.50 -75.75
N ALA A 442 9.68 62.93 -76.95
CA ALA A 442 8.63 62.35 -77.77
C ALA A 442 9.08 61.14 -78.61
N GLY A 443 10.35 60.71 -78.51
CA GLY A 443 10.89 59.60 -79.30
C GLY A 443 11.03 59.89 -80.80
N LYS A 444 11.03 61.17 -81.20
CA LYS A 444 11.12 61.62 -82.59
C LYS A 444 12.58 61.70 -83.03
N TRP A 445 13.23 60.54 -83.14
CA TRP A 445 14.68 60.42 -83.34
C TRP A 445 15.19 61.10 -84.61
N LYS A 446 14.38 61.13 -85.67
CA LYS A 446 14.73 61.77 -86.95
C LYS A 446 14.84 63.26 -86.82
N GLU A 447 13.73 63.85 -86.38
CA GLU A 447 13.61 65.28 -86.20
C GLU A 447 14.61 65.76 -85.15
N ALA A 448 14.86 64.96 -84.11
CA ALA A 448 15.88 65.25 -83.12
C ALA A 448 17.30 65.26 -83.70
N ASP A 449 17.65 64.37 -84.64
CA ASP A 449 18.98 64.38 -85.28
C ASP A 449 19.16 65.56 -86.22
N GLU A 450 18.13 65.89 -86.99
CA GLU A 450 18.09 67.08 -87.85
C GLU A 450 18.21 68.37 -87.01
N GLU A 451 17.48 68.44 -85.89
CA GLU A 451 17.58 69.56 -84.96
C GLU A 451 18.94 69.60 -84.27
N THR A 452 19.53 68.44 -83.94
CA THR A 452 20.89 68.36 -83.37
C THR A 452 21.90 69.01 -84.30
N ARG A 453 21.85 68.75 -85.61
CA ARG A 453 22.69 69.42 -86.59
C ARG A 453 22.46 70.94 -86.60
N SER A 454 21.20 71.37 -86.61
CA SER A 454 20.80 72.79 -86.60
C SER A 454 21.36 73.54 -85.39
N VAL A 455 21.18 73.00 -84.18
CA VAL A 455 21.66 73.61 -82.94
C VAL A 455 23.19 73.55 -82.81
N MET A 456 23.84 72.52 -83.37
CA MET A 456 25.30 72.47 -83.43
C MET A 456 25.88 73.52 -84.38
N LEU A 457 25.25 73.76 -85.54
CA LEU A 457 25.68 74.83 -86.46
C LEU A 457 25.53 76.22 -85.83
N LYS A 458 24.43 76.43 -85.07
CA LYS A 458 24.21 77.64 -84.26
C LYS A 458 25.30 77.83 -83.22
N ALA A 459 25.61 76.80 -82.43
CA ALA A 459 26.65 76.86 -81.41
C ALA A 459 28.06 77.09 -81.99
N ALA A 460 28.31 76.60 -83.21
CA ALA A 460 29.55 76.82 -83.93
C ALA A 460 29.61 78.18 -84.67
N GLY A 461 28.51 78.90 -84.79
CA GLY A 461 28.42 80.18 -85.52
C GLY A 461 28.57 80.05 -87.04
N ARG A 462 28.13 78.92 -87.61
CA ARG A 462 28.34 78.56 -89.03
C ARG A 462 27.06 78.16 -89.78
N GLU A 463 26.00 78.89 -89.50
CA GLU A 463 24.67 78.64 -90.08
C GLU A 463 24.64 78.81 -91.61
N LYS A 464 25.54 79.61 -92.19
CA LYS A 464 25.56 79.91 -93.64
C LYS A 464 26.36 78.91 -94.46
N GLU A 465 27.25 78.15 -93.82
CA GLU A 465 28.23 77.28 -94.48
C GLU A 465 27.77 75.83 -94.65
N ASP A 466 26.65 75.45 -94.01
CA ASP A 466 26.00 74.12 -94.01
C ASP A 466 26.91 72.89 -93.74
N CYS A 467 28.17 73.11 -93.34
CA CYS A 467 29.17 72.09 -93.08
C CYS A 467 30.12 72.50 -91.94
N PHE A 468 30.68 71.52 -91.24
CA PHE A 468 31.65 71.75 -90.17
C PHE A 468 33.09 71.63 -90.69
N ASP A 469 33.96 72.56 -90.28
CA ASP A 469 35.40 72.52 -90.44
C ASP A 469 36.06 72.11 -89.12
N THR A 470 37.29 71.65 -89.21
CA THR A 470 38.08 71.14 -88.08
C THR A 470 38.20 72.15 -86.93
N ASN A 471 38.45 73.41 -87.25
CA ASN A 471 38.67 74.48 -86.27
C ASN A 471 37.40 74.81 -85.48
N SER A 472 36.24 74.72 -86.13
CA SER A 472 34.92 74.95 -85.53
C SER A 472 34.54 73.86 -84.52
N ILE A 473 34.91 72.61 -84.82
CA ILE A 473 34.65 71.48 -83.91
C ILE A 473 35.63 71.48 -82.73
N GLU A 474 36.91 71.78 -82.96
CA GLU A 474 37.91 71.88 -81.88
C GLU A 474 37.58 72.98 -80.86
N LYS A 475 36.93 74.05 -81.29
CA LYS A 475 36.49 75.17 -80.44
C LYS A 475 35.03 75.08 -80.00
N PHE A 476 34.33 73.99 -80.32
CA PHE A 476 32.91 73.84 -80.01
C PHE A 476 32.67 73.97 -78.50
N PRO A 477 31.68 74.76 -78.02
CA PRO A 477 31.53 74.99 -76.58
C PRO A 477 31.18 73.71 -75.81
N CYS A 478 31.85 73.47 -74.67
CA CYS A 478 31.65 72.23 -73.92
C CYS A 478 30.29 72.15 -73.23
N THR A 479 29.73 73.27 -72.77
CA THR A 479 28.39 73.31 -72.17
C THR A 479 27.36 72.84 -73.19
N ASP A 480 27.35 73.45 -74.37
CA ASP A 480 26.48 73.11 -75.49
C ASP A 480 26.61 71.64 -75.94
N LEU A 481 27.85 71.12 -76.03
CA LEU A 481 28.08 69.71 -76.36
C LEU A 481 27.56 68.76 -75.27
N ARG A 482 27.73 69.12 -73.99
CA ARG A 482 27.23 68.33 -72.84
C ARG A 482 25.72 68.33 -72.78
N THR A 483 25.09 69.48 -73.00
CA THR A 483 23.62 69.60 -73.00
C THR A 483 23.00 68.74 -74.08
N ILE A 484 23.56 68.77 -75.31
CA ILE A 484 23.09 67.89 -76.39
C ILE A 484 23.29 66.41 -76.01
N ASP A 485 24.48 66.05 -75.52
CA ASP A 485 24.78 64.67 -75.15
C ASP A 485 23.86 64.15 -74.03
N GLN A 486 23.67 64.92 -72.96
CA GLN A 486 22.82 64.57 -71.83
C GLN A 486 21.37 64.35 -72.25
N LEU A 487 20.84 65.20 -73.14
CA LEU A 487 19.48 65.03 -73.64
C LEU A 487 19.35 63.74 -74.45
N TRP A 488 20.30 63.46 -75.34
CA TRP A 488 20.30 62.21 -76.11
C TRP A 488 20.43 60.99 -75.21
N VAL A 489 21.36 60.98 -74.26
CA VAL A 489 21.57 59.87 -73.32
C VAL A 489 20.35 59.65 -72.45
N LYS A 490 19.78 60.71 -71.85
CA LYS A 490 18.63 60.62 -70.96
C LYS A 490 17.40 60.05 -71.65
N TYR A 491 17.03 60.59 -72.80
CA TYR A 491 15.78 60.23 -73.46
C TYR A 491 15.89 58.96 -74.31
N SER A 492 17.09 58.57 -74.73
CA SER A 492 17.33 57.28 -75.42
C SER A 492 17.57 56.10 -74.48
N ASN A 493 17.47 56.30 -73.17
CA ASN A 493 17.82 55.29 -72.17
C ASN A 493 19.26 54.77 -72.35
N GLU A 494 20.20 55.71 -72.45
CA GLU A 494 21.66 55.51 -72.59
C GLU A 494 22.10 54.83 -73.91
N ARG A 495 21.24 54.81 -74.93
CA ARG A 495 21.55 54.18 -76.22
C ARG A 495 22.25 55.09 -77.21
N PHE A 496 21.98 56.38 -77.16
CA PHE A 496 22.43 57.38 -78.12
C PHE A 496 23.05 58.57 -77.40
N GLY A 497 24.01 59.23 -78.08
CA GLY A 497 24.80 60.30 -77.51
C GLY A 497 26.22 60.30 -78.06
N PHE A 498 26.87 61.46 -78.03
CA PHE A 498 28.28 61.60 -78.39
C PHE A 498 29.22 60.92 -77.38
N SER A 499 28.86 60.84 -76.10
CA SER A 499 29.58 60.06 -75.09
C SER A 499 29.49 58.55 -75.37
N VAL A 500 28.31 58.07 -75.77
CA VAL A 500 28.08 56.69 -76.21
C VAL A 500 28.90 56.38 -77.47
N GLN A 501 28.86 57.26 -78.47
CA GLN A 501 29.67 57.12 -79.68
C GLN A 501 31.17 57.14 -79.36
N LYS A 502 31.62 58.02 -78.46
CA LYS A 502 33.02 58.07 -78.02
C LYS A 502 33.43 56.77 -77.31
N LYS A 503 32.57 56.18 -76.49
CA LYS A 503 32.85 54.88 -75.85
C LYS A 503 33.08 53.81 -76.92
N ILE A 504 32.19 53.71 -77.91
CA ILE A 504 32.33 52.78 -79.04
C ILE A 504 33.62 53.08 -79.82
N TRP A 505 33.93 54.35 -80.07
CA TRP A 505 35.15 54.80 -80.73
C TRP A 505 36.43 54.30 -80.05
N LEU A 506 36.45 54.33 -78.71
CA LEU A 506 37.57 53.80 -77.92
C LEU A 506 37.61 52.27 -77.95
N GLU A 507 36.46 51.59 -77.83
CA GLU A 507 36.34 50.13 -77.85
C GLU A 507 36.84 49.52 -79.17
N VAL A 508 36.58 50.17 -80.31
CA VAL A 508 37.06 49.71 -81.63
C VAL A 508 38.51 50.14 -81.94
N GLY A 509 39.24 50.62 -80.92
CA GLY A 509 40.65 50.99 -81.04
C GLY A 509 40.89 52.24 -81.88
N LYS A 510 39.95 53.20 -81.90
CA LYS A 510 40.02 54.43 -82.70
C LYS A 510 40.18 54.16 -84.20
N ASN A 511 39.56 53.09 -84.70
CA ASN A 511 39.53 52.74 -86.11
C ASN A 511 38.21 53.22 -86.74
N TRP A 512 38.29 54.15 -87.70
CA TRP A 512 37.12 54.76 -88.35
C TRP A 512 36.22 53.76 -89.07
N ASN A 513 36.79 52.80 -89.79
CA ASN A 513 35.99 51.80 -90.51
C ASN A 513 35.31 50.82 -89.54
N ALA A 514 36.01 50.43 -88.47
CA ALA A 514 35.44 49.58 -87.43
C ALA A 514 34.33 50.30 -86.64
N PHE A 515 34.51 51.59 -86.36
CA PHE A 515 33.49 52.45 -85.75
C PHE A 515 32.25 52.51 -86.65
N CYS A 516 32.41 52.92 -87.92
CA CYS A 516 31.31 52.98 -88.88
C CYS A 516 30.62 51.62 -89.07
N SER A 517 31.36 50.50 -89.01
CA SER A 517 30.75 49.17 -89.06
C SER A 517 29.93 48.87 -87.79
N ARG A 518 30.42 49.28 -86.62
CA ARG A 518 29.82 49.00 -85.30
C ARG A 518 28.55 49.80 -85.02
N VAL A 519 28.44 51.00 -85.58
CA VAL A 519 27.22 51.84 -85.56
C VAL A 519 26.42 51.75 -86.87
N GLU A 520 26.82 50.84 -87.77
CA GLU A 520 26.19 50.53 -89.06
C GLU A 520 26.11 51.67 -90.10
N TRP A 521 27.04 52.61 -90.06
CA TRP A 521 27.16 53.70 -91.03
C TRP A 521 27.79 53.31 -92.40
N GLN A 522 28.11 52.03 -92.65
CA GLN A 522 28.72 51.54 -93.91
C GLN A 522 28.02 50.30 -94.46
N ARG A 523 27.69 50.23 -95.78
CA ARG A 523 26.99 49.04 -96.33
C ARG A 523 27.26 48.58 -97.78
N SER A 524 28.46 48.74 -98.37
CA SER A 524 28.75 48.05 -99.65
C SER A 524 30.23 47.69 -99.86
N ALA A 525 30.46 46.46 -100.34
CA ALA A 525 31.77 45.87 -100.70
C ALA A 525 32.40 46.45 -101.99
N MET A 526 31.77 47.44 -102.65
CA MET A 526 32.33 48.16 -103.80
C MET A 526 32.32 49.70 -103.64
N GLY A 527 32.60 50.20 -102.43
CA GLY A 527 32.93 51.62 -102.19
C GLY A 527 31.89 52.43 -101.44
N TRP A 528 32.33 53.61 -100.94
CA TRP A 528 31.58 54.52 -100.08
C TRP A 528 30.23 54.94 -100.67
N VAL A 529 29.17 54.81 -99.87
CA VAL A 529 27.82 55.25 -100.20
C VAL A 529 27.73 56.78 -100.14
N LYS A 530 26.94 57.41 -101.02
CA LYS A 530 26.65 58.86 -100.95
C LYS A 530 25.85 59.18 -99.69
N MET A 531 26.16 60.29 -99.02
CA MET A 531 25.53 60.70 -97.74
C MET A 531 24.00 60.87 -97.84
N GLU A 532 23.51 61.26 -99.02
CA GLU A 532 22.07 61.34 -99.34
C GLU A 532 21.37 59.99 -99.17
N SER A 533 22.10 58.88 -99.28
CA SER A 533 21.58 57.52 -99.07
C SER A 533 21.67 57.05 -97.61
N ILE A 534 22.49 57.69 -96.75
CA ILE A 534 22.41 57.52 -95.28
C ILE A 534 21.20 58.30 -94.74
N LYS A 535 20.89 59.46 -95.36
CA LYS A 535 19.76 60.34 -95.03
C LYS A 535 18.37 59.69 -95.26
N TYR A 536 18.30 58.52 -95.92
CA TYR A 536 17.05 57.91 -96.37
C TYR A 536 16.82 56.46 -95.91
N TYR A 537 17.60 55.91 -94.97
CA TYR A 537 17.55 54.46 -94.70
C TYR A 537 17.43 53.99 -93.24
N TYR A 538 17.10 54.86 -92.29
CA TYR A 538 16.64 54.43 -90.97
C TYR A 538 15.15 54.72 -90.84
N GLU A 539 14.34 53.69 -90.62
CA GLU A 539 13.11 53.87 -89.85
C GLU A 539 13.57 54.32 -88.47
N TYR A 540 13.39 55.60 -88.16
CA TYR A 540 13.84 56.23 -86.93
C TYR A 540 12.97 55.76 -85.75
N ASP A 541 13.09 54.48 -85.40
CA ASP A 541 12.40 53.80 -84.29
C ASP A 541 13.41 53.20 -83.29
N ASP A 542 12.90 52.46 -82.29
CA ASP A 542 13.71 51.80 -81.26
C ASP A 542 14.70 50.74 -81.79
N GLN A 543 14.75 50.46 -83.10
CA GLN A 543 15.68 49.51 -83.73
C GLN A 543 16.99 50.15 -84.20
N ALA A 544 17.17 51.47 -84.08
CA ALA A 544 18.44 52.12 -84.46
C ALA A 544 19.64 51.53 -83.66
N PRO A 545 20.75 51.13 -84.32
CA PRO A 545 21.87 50.47 -83.64
C PRO A 545 22.45 51.30 -82.50
N TYR A 546 22.87 50.64 -81.41
CA TYR A 546 23.47 51.32 -80.24
C TYR A 546 24.61 52.28 -80.66
N GLY A 547 24.49 53.55 -80.28
CA GLY A 547 25.43 54.62 -80.63
C GLY A 547 25.33 55.15 -82.07
N SER A 548 24.32 54.80 -82.86
CA SER A 548 24.18 55.31 -84.23
C SER A 548 23.73 56.78 -84.32
N LEU A 549 23.23 57.36 -83.23
CA LEU A 549 22.73 58.73 -83.15
C LEU A 549 23.37 59.49 -81.96
N PRO A 550 23.43 60.82 -82.01
CA PRO A 550 23.13 61.67 -83.18
C PRO A 550 24.24 61.64 -84.25
N ILE A 551 23.88 61.83 -85.51
CA ILE A 551 24.80 61.96 -86.65
C ILE A 551 25.33 63.39 -86.75
N GLY A 552 24.55 64.44 -86.48
CA GLY A 552 24.98 65.83 -86.17
C GLY A 552 25.91 66.63 -87.13
N ILE A 553 26.81 66.02 -87.92
CA ILE A 553 27.85 66.64 -88.75
C ILE A 553 27.91 65.90 -90.12
N PRO A 554 27.61 66.55 -91.26
CA PRO A 554 27.77 65.90 -92.57
C PRO A 554 29.22 65.86 -93.05
N HIS A 555 29.60 64.81 -93.80
CA HIS A 555 30.84 64.75 -94.59
C HIS A 555 30.68 65.56 -95.90
N PRO A 556 31.68 66.35 -96.34
CA PRO A 556 31.61 67.06 -97.62
C PRO A 556 31.73 66.10 -98.83
N ILE A 557 30.86 66.28 -99.84
CA ILE A 557 30.86 65.53 -101.11
C ILE A 557 31.58 66.34 -102.20
N ARG A 558 32.56 65.75 -102.91
CA ARG A 558 32.79 66.10 -104.33
C ARG A 558 33.35 64.95 -105.17
N VAL A 559 33.00 65.05 -106.45
CA VAL A 559 33.07 64.09 -107.55
C VAL A 559 34.42 64.16 -108.28
N SER A 560 34.87 63.00 -108.78
CA SER A 560 36.01 62.71 -109.69
C SER A 560 37.44 62.69 -109.13
N GLY A 561 38.01 61.48 -109.12
CA GLY A 561 39.41 61.18 -109.47
C GLY A 561 40.54 61.84 -108.68
N THR A 562 40.84 61.37 -107.46
CA THR A 562 42.19 61.07 -106.91
C THR A 562 42.08 60.67 -105.43
N LYS A 563 43.02 59.84 -104.96
CA LYS A 563 42.92 58.96 -103.78
C LYS A 563 43.01 59.68 -102.41
N SER A 564 42.10 59.30 -101.51
CA SER A 564 42.31 58.89 -100.10
C SER A 564 43.10 59.79 -99.13
N SER A 565 42.41 60.59 -98.30
CA SER A 565 42.75 60.82 -96.86
C SER A 565 41.83 61.81 -96.09
N TYR A 566 41.00 62.62 -96.75
CA TYR A 566 40.29 63.73 -96.08
C TYR A 566 38.89 63.42 -95.51
N ARG A 567 38.46 62.15 -95.49
CA ARG A 567 37.04 61.82 -95.29
C ARG A 567 36.56 61.81 -93.83
N SER A 568 37.40 61.80 -92.79
CA SER A 568 36.95 61.60 -91.39
C SER A 568 37.33 62.73 -90.41
N ILE A 569 38.01 63.79 -90.86
CA ILE A 569 38.70 64.75 -89.98
C ILE A 569 37.76 65.49 -89.00
N PRO A 570 36.58 66.02 -89.40
CA PRO A 570 35.71 66.73 -88.47
C PRO A 570 35.13 65.84 -87.36
N TYR A 571 34.84 64.57 -87.66
CA TYR A 571 34.29 63.61 -86.71
C TYR A 571 35.36 63.07 -85.74
N LEU A 572 36.59 62.89 -86.22
CA LEU A 572 37.75 62.60 -85.37
C LEU A 572 38.01 63.75 -84.39
N CYS A 573 37.89 65.01 -84.86
CA CYS A 573 37.97 66.18 -83.99
C CYS A 573 36.80 66.28 -83.02
N LEU A 574 35.60 65.79 -83.38
CA LEU A 574 34.47 65.71 -82.46
C LEU A 574 34.77 64.76 -81.30
N PHE A 575 35.29 63.55 -81.53
CA PHE A 575 35.66 62.65 -80.43
C PHE A 575 36.77 63.21 -79.53
N SER A 576 37.74 63.91 -80.13
CA SER A 576 38.74 64.67 -79.37
C SER A 576 38.05 65.75 -78.51
N ARG A 577 37.09 66.47 -79.08
CA ARG A 577 36.36 67.51 -78.36
C ARG A 577 35.51 66.96 -77.23
N VAL A 578 34.75 65.88 -77.47
CA VAL A 578 33.98 65.13 -76.45
C VAL A 578 34.91 64.72 -75.30
N GLN A 579 36.13 64.23 -75.60
CA GLN A 579 37.15 63.96 -74.58
C GLN A 579 37.57 65.22 -73.80
N THR A 580 37.90 66.34 -74.47
CA THR A 580 38.28 67.58 -73.78
C THR A 580 37.14 68.18 -72.96
N CYS A 581 35.90 67.96 -73.38
CA CYS A 581 34.70 68.38 -72.67
C CYS A 581 34.30 67.39 -71.56
N LYS A 582 35.11 66.36 -71.28
CA LYS A 582 34.90 65.38 -70.20
C LYS A 582 33.55 64.67 -70.26
N LEU A 583 33.11 64.35 -71.47
CA LEU A 583 31.98 63.48 -71.78
C LEU A 583 32.43 62.03 -71.97
#